data_AF-A0A5J4PPY0-F1
#
_entry.id   AF-A0A5J4PPY0-F1
#
_cell.length_a   1.000
_cell.length_b   1.000
_cell.length_c   1.000
_cell.angle_alpha   90.00
_cell.angle_beta   90.00
_cell.angle_gamma   90.00
#
_symmetry.space_group_name_H-M   'P 1'
#
loop_
_entity.id
_entity.type
_entity.pdbx_description
1 polymer ?
#
loop_
_entity_poly.entity_id
_entity_poly.type
_entity_poly.pdbx_seq_one_letter_code
_entity_poly.pdbx_strand_id
1 'polypeptide(L)' 'TFYLHIHPSLGGIEILGRFIKYKWLPLEAFLNFQKLKEMLKKILQASGYKYGINFY' A
#
# COMPACT_ATOMS: atom_id res chain seq x y z
N THR A 1 -3.61 2.62 -17.69
CA THR A 1 -4.26 2.54 -16.36
C THR A 1 -4.34 1.09 -15.93
N PHE A 2 -3.68 0.71 -14.84
CA PHE A 2 -3.76 -0.66 -14.31
C PHE A 2 -5.05 -0.81 -13.51
N TYR A 3 -5.99 -1.62 -14.02
CA TYR A 3 -7.22 -1.96 -13.32
C TYR A 3 -6.90 -3.03 -12.27
N LEU A 4 -6.90 -2.65 -11.00
CA LEU A 4 -6.96 -3.62 -9.92
C LEU A 4 -8.40 -4.15 -9.90
N HIS A 5 -8.59 -5.45 -10.13
CA HIS A 5 -9.91 -6.07 -9.99
C HIS A 5 -10.32 -6.03 -8.51
N ILE A 6 -11.02 -4.96 -8.13
CA ILE A 6 -11.60 -4.81 -6.80
C ILE A 6 -12.87 -5.66 -6.81
N HIS A 7 -12.78 -6.85 -6.22
CA HIS A 7 -13.96 -7.67 -5.98
C HIS A 7 -14.84 -6.96 -4.93
N PRO A 8 -16.18 -6.96 -5.09
CA PRO A 8 -17.09 -6.25 -4.18
C PRO A 8 -17.05 -6.76 -2.72
N SER A 9 -16.41 -7.90 -2.49
CA SER A 9 -16.22 -8.51 -1.16
C SER A 9 -14.90 -8.18 -0.49
N LEU A 10 -14.00 -7.42 -1.14
CA LEU A 10 -12.71 -7.06 -0.54
C LEU A 10 -12.91 -6.03 0.58
N GLY A 11 -12.59 -6.40 1.81
CA GLY A 11 -12.56 -5.45 2.93
C GLY A 11 -11.50 -4.36 2.71
N GLY A 12 -11.74 -3.16 3.25
CA GLY A 12 -10.84 -2.00 3.07
C GLY A 12 -9.37 -2.24 3.44
N ILE A 13 -9.11 -3.17 4.37
CA ILE A 13 -7.76 -3.59 4.76
C ILE A 13 -7.01 -4.33 3.63
N GLU A 14 -7.71 -5.13 2.83
CA GLU A 14 -7.10 -5.89 1.74
C GLU A 14 -6.77 -4.97 0.57
N ILE A 15 -7.65 -3.99 0.30
CA ILE A 15 -7.41 -2.91 -0.66
C ILE A 15 -6.18 -2.11 -0.24
N LEU A 16 -6.13 -1.68 1.03
CA LEU A 16 -4.98 -0.98 1.61
C LEU A 16 -3.68 -1.79 1.44
N GLY A 17 -3.71 -3.09 1.74
CA GLY A 17 -2.56 -3.98 1.59
C GLY A 17 -2.06 -4.08 0.15
N ARG A 18 -2.96 -4.11 -0.84
CA ARG A 18 -2.60 -4.11 -2.27
C ARG A 18 -1.97 -2.78 -2.68
N PHE A 19 -2.50 -1.64 -2.25
CA PHE A 19 -1.88 -0.34 -2.55
C PHE A 19 -0.49 -0.22 -1.94
N ILE A 20 -0.32 -0.60 -0.67
CA ILE A 20 0.98 -0.61 -0.02
C ILE A 20 1.97 -1.48 -0.81
N LYS A 21 1.58 -2.71 -1.15
CA LYS A 21 2.46 -3.69 -1.79
C LYS A 21 2.81 -3.36 -3.24
N TYR A 22 1.84 -2.89 -4.03
CA TYR A 22 2.01 -2.76 -5.49
C TYR A 22 2.18 -1.33 -5.98
N LYS A 23 1.86 -0.32 -5.15
CA LYS A 23 1.94 1.10 -5.56
C LYS A 23 2.91 1.90 -4.71
N TRP A 24 2.95 1.68 -3.40
CA TRP A 24 3.67 2.60 -2.49
C TRP A 24 5.03 2.10 -2.04
N LEU A 25 5.25 0.78 -1.99
CA LEU A 25 6.56 0.23 -1.69
C LEU A 25 7.43 0.16 -2.97
N PRO A 26 8.60 0.83 -3.00
CA PRO A 26 9.56 0.64 -4.07
C PRO A 26 10.20 -0.75 -3.99
N LEU A 27 10.71 -1.27 -5.12
CA LEU A 27 11.38 -2.58 -5.18
C LEU A 27 12.53 -2.71 -4.16
N GLU A 28 13.22 -1.60 -3.88
CA GLU A 28 14.28 -1.53 -2.88
C GLU A 28 13.82 -1.85 -1.45
N ALA A 29 12.53 -1.70 -1.15
CA ALA A 29 11.97 -2.06 0.14
C ALA A 29 12.09 -3.57 0.41
N PHE A 30 12.13 -4.39 -0.65
CA PHE A 30 12.19 -5.85 -0.56
C PHE A 30 13.62 -6.40 -0.46
N LEU A 31 14.64 -5.55 -0.48
CA LEU A 31 16.04 -5.98 -0.38
C LEU A 31 16.37 -6.63 0.96
N ASN A 32 15.76 -6.17 2.06
CA ASN A 32 15.87 -6.82 3.36
C ASN A 32 14.68 -6.45 4.26
N PHE A 33 14.45 -7.28 5.28
CA PHE A 33 13.30 -7.13 6.16
C PHE A 33 13.32 -5.85 7.01
N GLN A 34 14.49 -5.31 7.33
CA GLN A 34 14.62 -4.06 8.07
C GLN A 34 14.17 -2.87 7.22
N LYS A 35 14.67 -2.78 5.99
CA LYS A 35 14.31 -1.75 5.01
C LYS A 35 12.82 -1.81 4.67
N LEU A 36 12.25 -3.01 4.56
CA LEU A 36 10.81 -3.22 4.42
C LEU A 36 10.02 -2.61 5.58
N LYS A 37 10.39 -2.92 6.83
CA LYS A 37 9.71 -2.40 8.03
C LYS A 37 9.80 -0.88 8.13
N GLU A 38 10.97 -0.30 7.84
CA GLU A 38 11.18 1.15 7.88
C GLU A 38 10.34 1.88 6.82
N MET A 39 10.35 1.39 5.58
CA MET A 39 9.55 1.98 4.50
C MET A 39 8.06 1.79 4.73
N LEU A 40 7.64 0.62 5.22
CA LEU A 40 6.24 0.36 5.59
C LEU A 40 5.78 1.33 6.68
N LYS A 41 6.59 1.53 7.73
CA LYS A 41 6.28 2.48 8.81
C LYS A 41 6.14 3.91 8.28
N LYS A 42 7.03 4.35 7.37
CA LYS A 42 6.94 5.66 6.71
C LYS A 42 5.66 5.81 5.88
N ILE A 43 5.30 4.78 5.11
CA ILE A 43 4.08 4.77 4.30
C ILE A 43 2.84 4.83 5.18
N LEU A 44 2.78 4.02 6.24
CA LEU A 44 1.65 4.01 7.18
C LEU A 44 1.54 5.33 7.96
N GLN A 45 2.65 5.96 8.32
CA GLN A 45 2.65 7.29 8.97
C GLN A 45 2.25 8.42 8.01
N ALA A 46 2.49 8.25 6.70
CA ALA A 46 2.07 9.20 5.67
C ALA A 46 0.66 8.91 5.10
N SER A 47 0.10 7.74 5.42
CA SER A 47 -1.24 7.31 5.05
C SER A 47 -2.26 8.16 5.82
N GLY A 48 -3.10 8.91 5.08
CA GLY A 48 -4.03 9.90 5.64
C GLY A 48 -3.71 11.36 5.29
N TYR A 49 -2.45 11.69 4.94
CA TYR A 49 -2.07 13.05 4.51
C TYR A 49 -1.59 13.11 3.05
N LYS A 50 -0.77 12.15 2.62
CA LYS A 50 -0.16 12.12 1.28
C LYS A 50 -0.69 10.99 0.40
N TYR A 51 -1.19 9.94 1.03
CA TYR A 51 -1.72 8.76 0.35
C TYR A 51 -3.21 8.62 0.69
N GLY A 52 -4.05 9.33 -0.06
CA GLY A 52 -5.49 9.16 0.00
C GLY A 52 -5.89 7.91 -0.79
N ILE A 53 -6.56 6.96 -0.14
CA ILE A 53 -7.26 5.88 -0.84
C ILE A 53 -8.70 6.34 -0.96
N ASN A 54 -9.12 6.65 -2.18
CA ASN A 54 -10.52 6.94 -2.46
C ASN A 54 -11.23 5.60 -2.65
N PHE A 55 -12.11 5.24 -1.71
CA PHE A 55 -12.87 3.98 -1.70
C PHE A 55 -14.22 4.09 -2.46
N TYR A 56 -14.36 5.06 -3.37
CA TYR A 56 -15.57 5.22 -4.18
C TYR A 56 -15.72 4.09 -5.21
#